data_AF-A0A7Y8FMT3-F1
#
_entry.id   AF-A0A7Y8FMT3-F1
#
_cell.length_a   1.000
_cell.length_b   1.000
_cell.length_c   1.000
_cell.angle_alpha   90.00
_cell.angle_beta   90.00
_cell.angle_gamma   90.00
#
_symmetry.space_group_name_H-M   'P 1'
#
loop_
_entity.id
_entity.type
_entity.pdbx_description
1 polymer ?
#
loop_
_entity_poly.entity_id
_entity_poly.type
_entity_poly.pdbx_seq_one_letter_code
_entity_poly.pdbx_strand_id
1 'polypeptide(L)'
;MGKLSVIALGMCSTLSAWAQETPADFTTQVPLAVSGNGPWYRLELPLSVQLSARQADLGDVRVFNAAGEPQAYALSRQSAQRTESRTVADVKWFPLYAADTRQSVPDVVMKSTAEGTLLEVRPSKAGKQVLRGWVLDASAIKAPLQQLSLDWSREQDGFQRFSIEASDDLQHWEPWGDGQVARLSFADERVEQHDVSLPGQSARYLRLLWQGQAAPTLTS
;
A
#
# COMPACT_ATOMS: atom_id res chain seq x y z
N MET A 1 21.50 9.89 -90.20
CA MET A 1 20.38 10.84 -90.40
C MET A 1 19.24 10.48 -89.44
N GLY A 2 18.96 11.38 -88.48
CA GLY A 2 17.69 11.54 -87.72
C GLY A 2 17.26 10.41 -86.76
N LYS A 3 16.66 10.65 -85.58
CA LYS A 3 15.98 11.84 -85.05
C LYS A 3 16.11 11.86 -83.51
N LEU A 4 16.32 13.05 -82.94
CA LEU A 4 16.20 13.33 -81.50
C LEU A 4 14.72 13.49 -81.13
N SER A 5 14.30 12.86 -80.04
CA SER A 5 13.02 13.16 -79.37
C SER A 5 13.32 13.58 -77.94
N VAL A 6 12.95 14.82 -77.61
CA VAL A 6 13.00 15.39 -76.26
C VAL A 6 11.71 15.01 -75.56
N ILE A 7 11.81 14.35 -74.40
CA ILE A 7 10.68 14.13 -73.50
C ILE A 7 10.89 15.05 -72.31
N ALA A 8 10.01 16.04 -72.18
CA ALA A 8 9.94 16.93 -71.03
C ALA A 8 9.29 16.18 -69.86
N LEU A 9 10.04 15.96 -68.78
CA LEU A 9 9.52 15.40 -67.53
C LEU A 9 8.93 16.55 -66.69
N GLY A 10 7.61 16.63 -66.62
CA GLY A 10 6.92 17.52 -65.69
C GLY A 10 6.99 16.96 -64.28
N MET A 11 7.69 17.65 -63.37
CA MET A 11 7.65 17.37 -61.94
C MET A 11 6.30 17.81 -61.37
N CYS A 12 5.46 16.85 -60.99
CA CYS A 12 4.29 17.09 -60.16
C CYS A 12 4.74 17.11 -58.69
N SER A 13 4.88 18.30 -58.11
CA SER A 13 5.07 18.47 -56.67
C SER A 13 3.72 18.30 -55.97
N THR A 14 3.45 17.13 -55.41
CA THR A 14 2.29 16.94 -54.51
C THR A 14 2.59 17.64 -53.19
N LEU A 15 2.02 18.83 -52.99
CA LEU A 15 1.95 19.48 -51.69
C LEU A 15 0.95 18.70 -50.82
N SER A 16 1.45 17.82 -49.96
CA SER A 16 0.66 17.28 -48.85
C SER A 16 0.46 18.41 -47.83
N ALA A 17 -0.65 19.14 -47.95
CA ALA A 17 -1.11 20.02 -46.90
C ALA A 17 -1.65 19.16 -45.76
N TRP A 18 -0.87 19.00 -44.68
CA TRP A 18 -1.44 18.55 -43.42
C TRP A 18 -2.32 19.68 -42.90
N ALA A 19 -3.64 19.52 -43.03
CA ALA A 19 -4.59 20.42 -42.40
C ALA A 19 -4.37 20.34 -40.89
N GLN A 20 -3.87 21.43 -40.31
CA GLN A 20 -3.71 21.54 -38.86
C GLN A 20 -5.10 21.65 -38.24
N GLU A 21 -5.42 20.75 -37.31
CA GLU A 21 -6.71 20.77 -36.60
C GLU A 21 -6.92 22.14 -35.95
N THR A 22 -8.15 22.64 -36.02
CA THR A 22 -8.57 23.91 -35.44
C THR A 22 -9.64 23.67 -34.38
N PRO A 23 -9.87 24.61 -33.45
CA PRO A 23 -10.95 24.47 -32.46
C PRO A 23 -12.34 24.24 -33.06
N ALA A 24 -12.58 24.72 -34.29
CA ALA A 24 -13.85 24.57 -35.00
C ALA A 24 -14.14 23.13 -35.45
N ASP A 25 -13.12 22.27 -35.53
CA ASP A 25 -13.28 20.85 -35.89
C ASP A 25 -13.88 20.01 -34.74
N PHE A 26 -13.99 20.58 -33.54
CA PHE A 26 -14.47 19.92 -32.33
C PHE A 26 -15.84 20.44 -31.91
N THR A 27 -16.78 19.51 -31.67
CA THR A 27 -18.17 19.84 -31.27
C THR A 27 -18.32 20.40 -29.85
N THR A 28 -17.33 20.16 -28.98
CA THR A 28 -17.33 20.60 -27.59
C THR A 28 -16.03 21.33 -27.31
N GLN A 29 -16.13 22.53 -26.76
CA GLN A 29 -15.00 23.33 -26.33
C GLN A 29 -15.17 23.66 -24.85
N VAL A 30 -14.12 23.43 -24.07
CA VAL A 30 -14.11 23.69 -22.62
C VAL A 30 -12.99 24.67 -22.31
N PRO A 31 -13.29 25.83 -21.71
CA PRO A 31 -12.25 26.79 -21.35
C PRO A 31 -11.34 26.20 -20.27
N LEU A 32 -10.03 26.33 -20.45
CA LEU A 32 -9.03 25.92 -19.48
C LEU A 32 -8.60 27.13 -18.64
N ALA A 33 -8.72 27.02 -17.32
CA ALA A 33 -8.11 27.95 -16.39
C ALA A 33 -6.76 27.39 -15.94
N VAL A 34 -5.68 28.10 -16.25
CA VAL A 34 -4.33 27.76 -15.78
C VAL A 34 -3.95 28.66 -14.61
N SER A 35 -3.23 28.10 -13.63
CA SER A 35 -2.69 28.84 -12.49
C SER A 35 -1.21 28.55 -12.32
N GLY A 36 -0.42 29.56 -11.96
CA GLY A 36 1.03 29.47 -11.78
C GLY A 36 1.82 30.10 -12.92
N ASN A 37 3.12 30.29 -12.71
CA ASN A 37 4.05 30.82 -13.70
C ASN A 37 5.10 29.75 -14.01
N GLY A 38 4.95 29.07 -15.15
CA GLY A 38 5.89 28.03 -15.58
C GLY A 38 5.66 27.60 -17.04
N PRO A 39 6.66 26.94 -17.67
CA PRO A 39 6.54 26.47 -19.06
C PRO A 39 5.64 25.24 -19.21
N TRP A 40 5.29 24.57 -18.11
CA TRP A 40 4.44 23.39 -18.09
C TRP A 40 3.32 23.57 -17.08
N TYR A 41 2.11 23.12 -17.45
CA TYR A 41 0.93 23.18 -16.61
C TYR A 41 0.37 21.78 -16.40
N ARG A 42 -0.10 21.51 -15.18
CA ARG A 42 -0.89 20.34 -14.86
C ARG A 42 -2.29 20.80 -14.48
N LEU A 43 -3.29 20.17 -15.08
CA LEU A 43 -4.69 20.43 -14.82
C LEU A 43 -5.43 19.10 -14.69
N GLU A 44 -6.46 19.07 -13.85
CA GLU A 44 -7.40 17.96 -13.83
C GLU A 44 -8.29 18.04 -15.06
N LEU A 45 -8.43 16.93 -15.78
CA LEU A 45 -9.27 16.87 -16.97
C LEU A 45 -10.74 17.05 -16.57
N PRO A 46 -11.41 18.14 -16.96
CA PRO A 46 -12.78 18.40 -16.52
C PRO A 46 -13.73 17.25 -16.89
N LEU A 47 -14.61 16.88 -15.97
CA LEU A 47 -15.55 15.76 -16.18
C LEU A 47 -16.41 15.94 -17.44
N SER A 48 -16.79 17.17 -17.78
CA SER A 48 -17.52 17.47 -19.00
C SER A 48 -16.77 17.06 -20.27
N VAL A 49 -15.44 17.18 -20.31
CA VAL A 49 -14.62 16.72 -21.44
C VAL A 49 -14.63 15.20 -21.51
N GLN A 50 -14.50 14.53 -20.36
CA GLN A 50 -14.51 13.06 -20.30
C GLN A 50 -15.85 12.49 -20.77
N LEU A 51 -16.97 13.12 -20.40
CA LEU A 51 -18.31 12.71 -20.82
C LEU A 51 -18.62 13.03 -22.29
N SER A 52 -17.94 14.02 -22.86
CA SER A 52 -18.14 14.43 -24.26
C SER A 52 -17.22 13.68 -25.24
N ALA A 53 -16.13 13.09 -24.74
CA ALA A 53 -15.21 12.31 -25.54
C ALA A 53 -15.89 11.06 -26.10
N ARG A 54 -15.63 10.78 -27.38
CA ARG A 54 -16.19 9.63 -28.10
C ARG A 54 -15.30 8.41 -27.97
N GLN A 55 -14.00 8.61 -27.68
CA GLN A 55 -13.04 7.53 -27.55
C GLN A 55 -12.71 7.27 -26.07
N ALA A 56 -12.76 6.01 -25.66
CA ALA A 56 -12.47 5.61 -24.29
C ALA A 56 -11.01 5.87 -23.89
N ASP A 57 -10.10 5.98 -24.87
CA ASP A 57 -8.70 6.35 -24.69
C ASP A 57 -8.47 7.88 -24.62
N LEU A 58 -9.51 8.69 -24.89
CA LEU A 58 -9.48 10.15 -25.02
C LEU A 58 -8.58 10.64 -26.18
N GLY A 59 -8.38 9.81 -27.21
CA GLY A 59 -7.60 10.14 -28.40
C GLY A 59 -8.19 11.27 -29.25
N ASP A 60 -9.46 11.62 -29.02
CA ASP A 60 -10.18 12.72 -29.66
C ASP A 60 -10.15 14.04 -28.85
N VAL A 61 -9.42 14.10 -27.74
CA VAL A 61 -9.19 15.34 -26.99
C VAL A 61 -8.04 16.12 -27.62
N ARG A 62 -8.15 17.45 -27.72
CA ARG A 62 -7.05 18.35 -28.11
C ARG A 62 -6.98 19.53 -27.17
N VAL A 63 -5.77 20.05 -26.97
CA VAL A 63 -5.52 21.28 -26.20
C VAL A 63 -5.12 22.37 -27.18
N PHE A 64 -5.80 23.52 -27.12
CA PHE A 64 -5.48 24.69 -27.92
C PHE A 64 -5.11 25.87 -27.01
N ASN A 65 -4.20 26.72 -27.46
CA ASN A 65 -3.94 28.00 -26.78
C ASN A 65 -5.02 29.05 -27.14
N ALA A 66 -4.92 30.24 -26.56
CA ALA A 66 -5.86 31.34 -26.83
C ALA A 66 -5.85 31.85 -28.29
N ALA A 67 -4.78 31.57 -29.04
CA ALA A 67 -4.69 31.88 -30.47
C ALA A 67 -5.29 30.76 -31.36
N GLY A 68 -5.79 29.67 -30.76
CA GLY A 68 -6.34 28.53 -31.48
C GLY A 68 -5.29 27.55 -32.00
N GLU A 69 -4.03 27.67 -31.55
CA GLU A 69 -2.95 26.77 -31.98
C GLU A 69 -2.90 25.52 -31.09
N PRO A 70 -2.75 24.32 -31.68
CA PRO A 70 -2.66 23.07 -30.93
C PRO A 70 -1.42 23.06 -30.02
N GLN A 71 -1.59 22.57 -28.81
CA GLN A 71 -0.56 22.45 -27.79
C GLN A 71 -0.24 20.99 -27.49
N ALA A 72 1.04 20.70 -27.28
CA ALA A 72 1.46 19.38 -26.83
C ALA A 72 0.95 19.12 -25.41
N TYR A 73 0.41 17.92 -25.18
CA TYR A 73 -0.10 17.50 -23.89
C TYR A 73 0.14 16.01 -23.69
N ALA A 74 0.03 15.56 -22.44
CA ALA A 74 0.04 14.16 -22.07
C ALA A 74 -1.11 13.87 -21.12
N LEU A 75 -1.86 12.80 -21.37
CA LEU A 75 -2.91 12.31 -20.48
C LEU A 75 -2.34 11.25 -19.55
N SER A 76 -2.28 11.56 -18.26
CA SER A 76 -1.98 10.57 -17.24
C SER A 76 -3.30 10.00 -16.72
N ARG A 77 -3.54 8.71 -16.99
CA ARG A 77 -4.63 7.98 -16.33
C ARG A 77 -4.12 7.58 -14.95
N GLN A 78 -4.69 8.14 -13.91
CA GLN A 78 -4.55 7.54 -12.59
C GLN A 78 -5.22 6.18 -12.70
N SER A 79 -4.44 5.09 -12.59
CA SER A 79 -5.05 3.78 -12.41
C SER A 79 -5.98 3.91 -11.22
N ALA A 80 -7.18 3.33 -11.31
CA ALA A 80 -7.99 3.16 -10.13
C ALA A 80 -7.18 2.26 -9.19
N GLN A 81 -6.37 2.88 -8.32
CA GLN A 81 -5.95 2.23 -7.10
C GLN A 81 -7.27 1.86 -6.47
N ARG A 82 -7.58 0.56 -6.52
CA ARG A 82 -8.63 0.00 -5.70
C ARG A 82 -8.20 0.40 -4.30
N THR A 83 -8.77 1.47 -3.78
CA THR A 83 -8.66 1.83 -2.38
C THR A 83 -9.43 0.72 -1.69
N GLU A 84 -8.79 -0.43 -1.52
CA GLU A 84 -9.23 -1.38 -0.52
C GLU A 84 -9.19 -0.58 0.78
N SER A 85 -10.38 -0.20 1.24
CA SER A 85 -10.57 0.58 2.45
C SER A 85 -10.07 -0.27 3.61
N ARG A 86 -8.77 -0.20 3.87
CA ARG A 86 -8.16 -0.92 4.97
C ARG A 86 -8.59 -0.24 6.26
N THR A 87 -9.43 -0.94 7.01
CA THR A 87 -9.85 -0.47 8.32
C THR A 87 -8.77 -0.84 9.32
N VAL A 88 -8.19 0.16 9.98
CA VAL A 88 -7.28 -0.05 11.11
C VAL A 88 -8.13 -0.22 12.36
N ALA A 89 -7.86 -1.26 13.15
CA ALA A 89 -8.58 -1.56 14.38
C ALA A 89 -7.58 -1.91 15.48
N ASP A 90 -7.71 -1.24 16.62
CA ASP A 90 -6.90 -1.54 17.81
C ASP A 90 -7.38 -2.86 18.43
N VAL A 91 -6.43 -3.66 18.90
CA VAL A 91 -6.69 -4.96 19.54
C VAL A 91 -6.15 -4.96 20.95
N LYS A 92 -6.75 -5.77 21.82
CA LYS A 92 -6.19 -6.00 23.15
C LYS A 92 -5.02 -6.97 23.02
N TRP A 93 -3.95 -6.76 23.78
CA TRP A 93 -2.81 -7.68 23.84
C TRP A 93 -2.47 -8.10 25.26
N PHE A 94 -1.98 -9.33 25.41
CA PHE A 94 -1.67 -9.96 26.69
C PHE A 94 -0.23 -10.52 26.67
N PRO A 95 0.59 -10.26 27.69
CA PRO A 95 1.98 -10.71 27.72
C PRO A 95 2.09 -12.22 27.95
N LEU A 96 3.02 -12.86 27.24
CA LEU A 96 3.40 -14.26 27.45
C LEU A 96 4.76 -14.35 28.11
N TYR A 97 4.80 -14.91 29.32
CA TYR A 97 6.02 -15.19 30.04
C TYR A 97 6.36 -16.67 29.96
N ALA A 98 7.63 -16.98 29.76
CA ALA A 98 8.15 -18.34 29.91
C ALA A 98 9.45 -18.33 30.71
N ALA A 99 9.84 -19.52 31.19
CA ALA A 99 11.16 -19.72 31.76
C ALA A 99 12.25 -19.35 30.73
N ASP A 100 13.35 -18.78 31.19
CA ASP A 100 14.47 -18.40 30.32
C ASP A 100 15.26 -19.61 29.79
N THR A 101 14.61 -20.38 28.92
CA THR A 101 15.22 -21.44 28.14
C THR A 101 15.03 -21.10 26.66
N ARG A 102 16.02 -21.37 25.82
CA ARG A 102 16.02 -20.98 24.39
C ARG A 102 14.92 -21.66 23.54
N GLN A 103 14.15 -22.58 24.11
CA GLN A 103 13.27 -23.49 23.35
C GLN A 103 11.85 -23.67 23.93
N SER A 104 11.49 -23.01 25.03
CA SER A 104 10.13 -23.19 25.59
C SER A 104 9.13 -22.29 24.87
N VAL A 105 8.22 -22.90 24.10
CA VAL A 105 6.94 -22.27 23.74
C VAL A 105 6.14 -22.10 25.05
N PRO A 106 5.58 -20.92 25.35
CA PRO A 106 4.78 -20.74 26.56
C PRO A 106 3.48 -21.55 26.49
N ASP A 107 3.18 -22.34 27.54
CA ASP A 107 1.87 -22.97 27.71
C ASP A 107 0.84 -21.87 28.03
N VAL A 108 -0.11 -21.63 27.11
CA VAL A 108 -1.21 -20.69 27.32
C VAL A 108 -2.32 -21.41 28.07
N VAL A 109 -2.47 -21.19 29.38
CA VAL A 109 -3.57 -21.76 30.18
C VAL A 109 -4.65 -20.70 30.38
N MET A 110 -5.90 -21.01 29.99
CA MET A 110 -7.05 -20.11 30.13
C MET A 110 -7.84 -20.38 31.41
N LYS A 111 -8.25 -19.31 32.10
CA LYS A 111 -9.39 -19.33 33.03
C LYS A 111 -10.49 -18.40 32.51
N SER A 112 -11.66 -18.96 32.25
CA SER A 112 -12.88 -18.21 31.95
C SER A 112 -13.57 -17.83 33.26
N THR A 113 -13.67 -16.54 33.58
CA THR A 113 -14.63 -16.03 34.57
C THR A 113 -15.83 -15.41 33.87
N ALA A 114 -16.99 -15.40 34.55
CA ALA A 114 -18.29 -14.98 34.02
C ALA A 114 -18.39 -13.49 33.60
N GLU A 115 -17.30 -12.73 33.68
CA GLU A 115 -17.24 -11.29 33.43
C GLU A 115 -16.34 -10.90 32.24
N GLY A 116 -15.86 -11.89 31.47
CA GLY A 116 -15.17 -11.64 30.20
C GLY A 116 -13.67 -11.40 30.34
N THR A 117 -12.93 -12.50 30.24
CA THR A 117 -11.51 -12.61 29.88
C THR A 117 -10.48 -12.09 30.87
N LEU A 118 -10.00 -13.00 31.73
CA LEU A 118 -8.72 -12.89 32.45
C LEU A 118 -7.89 -14.16 32.18
N LEU A 119 -6.94 -14.06 31.24
CA LEU A 119 -6.00 -15.13 30.90
C LEU A 119 -4.86 -15.17 31.94
N GLU A 120 -5.01 -16.02 32.95
CA GLU A 120 -3.94 -16.31 33.93
C GLU A 120 -2.95 -17.32 33.32
N VAL A 121 -1.90 -16.84 32.65
CA VAL A 121 -0.78 -17.66 32.18
C VAL A 121 -0.03 -18.18 33.41
N ARG A 122 -0.25 -19.44 33.79
CA ARG A 122 0.49 -20.08 34.89
C ARG A 122 1.83 -20.60 34.40
N PRO A 123 2.95 -20.10 34.92
CA PRO A 123 4.28 -20.50 34.49
C PRO A 123 4.62 -21.92 34.97
N SER A 124 5.19 -22.73 34.08
CA SER A 124 5.77 -24.03 34.41
C SER A 124 7.20 -23.87 34.96
N LYS A 125 7.33 -24.10 36.28
CA LYS A 125 8.58 -24.29 37.07
C LYS A 125 9.44 -23.06 37.41
N ALA A 126 10.11 -23.17 38.57
CA ALA A 126 10.94 -22.16 39.21
C ALA A 126 12.19 -21.83 38.38
N GLY A 127 12.21 -20.62 37.81
CA GLY A 127 13.31 -20.03 37.06
C GLY A 127 13.00 -18.56 36.77
N LYS A 128 14.02 -17.77 36.39
CA LYS A 128 13.81 -16.36 36.00
C LYS A 128 12.89 -16.33 34.76
N GLN A 129 11.75 -15.66 34.89
CA GLN A 129 10.80 -15.52 33.81
C GLN A 129 11.20 -14.36 32.91
N VAL A 130 11.03 -14.56 31.61
CA VAL A 130 11.30 -13.56 30.58
C VAL A 130 10.06 -13.43 29.72
N LEU A 131 9.72 -12.20 29.36
CA LEU A 131 8.68 -11.90 28.39
C LEU A 131 9.11 -12.50 27.04
N ARG A 132 8.37 -13.49 26.55
CA ARG A 132 8.68 -14.22 25.31
C ARG A 132 7.76 -13.86 24.14
N GLY A 133 6.63 -13.21 24.42
CA GLY A 133 5.69 -12.90 23.35
C GLY A 133 4.42 -12.23 23.83
N TRP A 134 3.46 -12.17 22.93
CA TRP A 134 2.18 -11.49 23.11
C TRP A 134 1.05 -12.30 22.46
N VAL A 135 -0.13 -12.29 23.06
CA VAL A 135 -1.38 -12.76 22.44
C VAL A 135 -2.26 -11.56 22.15
N LEU A 136 -2.73 -11.42 20.91
CA LEU A 136 -3.57 -10.34 20.44
C LEU A 136 -4.99 -10.87 20.25
N ASP A 137 -5.98 -10.19 20.81
CA ASP A 137 -7.40 -10.48 20.65
C ASP A 137 -7.96 -9.70 19.45
N ALA A 138 -8.03 -10.36 18.31
CA ALA A 138 -8.61 -9.86 17.07
C ALA A 138 -10.08 -10.29 16.90
N SER A 139 -10.73 -10.85 17.93
CA SER A 139 -12.05 -11.49 17.81
C SER A 139 -13.19 -10.53 17.43
N ALA A 140 -13.00 -9.23 17.67
CA ALA A 140 -13.90 -8.16 17.24
C ALA A 140 -13.81 -7.87 15.74
N ILE A 141 -12.67 -8.18 15.10
CA ILE A 141 -12.43 -7.94 13.68
C ILE A 141 -13.07 -9.09 12.88
N LYS A 142 -14.02 -8.77 12.00
CA LYS A 142 -14.72 -9.75 11.15
C LYS A 142 -14.16 -9.84 9.73
N ALA A 143 -13.30 -8.90 9.36
CA ALA A 143 -12.65 -8.88 8.05
C ALA A 143 -11.33 -9.68 8.09
N PRO A 144 -10.83 -10.15 6.93
CA PRO A 144 -9.54 -10.83 6.88
C PRO A 144 -8.40 -9.92 7.33
N LEU A 145 -7.50 -10.48 8.14
CA LEU A 145 -6.35 -9.78 8.69
C LEU A 145 -5.24 -9.71 7.64
N GLN A 146 -4.89 -8.50 7.21
CA GLN A 146 -3.92 -8.27 6.14
C GLN A 146 -2.61 -7.61 6.62
N GLN A 147 -2.66 -6.79 7.66
CA GLN A 147 -1.47 -6.26 8.31
C GLN A 147 -1.57 -6.43 9.80
N LEU A 148 -0.39 -6.56 10.39
CA LEU A 148 -0.12 -6.26 11.76
C LEU A 148 0.79 -5.03 11.80
N SER A 149 0.38 -3.97 12.49
CA SER A 149 1.25 -2.82 12.80
C SER A 149 1.62 -2.91 14.27
N LEU A 150 2.91 -2.75 14.60
CA LEU A 150 3.43 -2.88 15.95
C LEU A 150 4.37 -1.73 16.29
N ASP A 151 4.14 -1.10 17.43
CA ASP A 151 5.08 -0.20 18.07
C ASP A 151 5.54 -0.76 19.42
N TRP A 152 6.77 -0.43 19.82
CA TRP A 152 7.39 -0.92 21.04
C TRP A 152 8.30 0.12 21.71
N SER A 153 8.64 -0.15 22.96
CA SER A 153 9.52 0.67 23.79
C SER A 153 10.88 0.91 23.11
N ARG A 154 11.31 2.18 23.04
CA ARG A 154 12.60 2.60 22.45
C ARG A 154 13.85 2.08 23.17
N GLU A 155 13.71 1.54 24.38
CA GLU A 155 14.81 0.89 25.10
C GLU A 155 15.34 -0.35 24.35
N GLN A 156 14.57 -0.86 23.38
CA GLN A 156 14.87 -2.06 22.59
C GLN A 156 14.85 -1.74 21.08
N ASP A 157 15.46 -0.62 20.71
CA ASP A 157 15.74 -0.28 19.31
C ASP A 157 16.61 -1.38 18.65
N GLY A 158 16.43 -1.56 17.35
CA GLY A 158 17.03 -2.64 16.58
C GLY A 158 16.01 -3.48 15.83
N PHE A 159 16.45 -4.67 15.41
CA PHE A 159 15.61 -5.65 14.73
C PHE A 159 14.89 -6.54 15.74
N GLN A 160 13.59 -6.68 15.56
CA GLN A 160 12.72 -7.52 16.35
C GLN A 160 12.11 -8.59 15.45
N ARG A 161 12.47 -9.86 15.69
CA ARG A 161 11.99 -11.01 14.89
C ARG A 161 11.11 -11.90 15.74
N PHE A 162 9.98 -12.32 15.19
CA PHE A 162 9.02 -13.15 15.88
C PHE A 162 8.30 -14.08 14.92
N SER A 163 7.82 -15.23 15.41
CA SER A 163 6.87 -16.06 14.67
C SER A 163 5.45 -15.59 14.95
N ILE A 164 4.56 -15.77 13.98
CA ILE A 164 3.14 -15.44 14.03
C ILE A 164 2.35 -16.72 13.92
N GLU A 165 1.47 -16.96 14.88
CA GLU A 165 0.52 -18.06 14.88
C GLU A 165 -0.88 -17.52 15.09
N ALA A 166 -1.89 -18.22 14.56
CA ALA A 166 -3.29 -17.88 14.70
C ALA A 166 -4.07 -18.99 15.38
N SER A 167 -5.13 -18.60 16.08
CA SER A 167 -6.03 -19.53 16.75
C SER A 167 -7.43 -18.96 16.85
N ASP A 168 -8.42 -19.84 16.85
CA ASP A 168 -9.81 -19.49 17.14
C ASP A 168 -10.25 -19.85 18.57
N ASP A 169 -9.47 -20.68 19.26
CA ASP A 169 -9.80 -21.25 20.58
C ASP A 169 -8.69 -21.11 21.64
N LEU A 170 -7.56 -20.48 21.30
CA LEU A 170 -6.34 -20.33 22.10
C LEU A 170 -5.63 -21.66 22.45
N GLN A 171 -6.09 -22.78 21.90
CA GLN A 171 -5.55 -24.13 22.16
C GLN A 171 -4.83 -24.67 20.93
N HIS A 172 -5.47 -24.55 19.76
CA HIS A 172 -4.93 -24.98 18.48
C HIS A 172 -4.34 -23.77 17.76
N TRP A 173 -3.02 -23.81 17.54
CA TRP A 173 -2.27 -22.72 16.92
C TRP A 173 -1.79 -23.14 15.54
N GLU A 174 -2.19 -22.39 14.52
CA GLU A 174 -1.77 -22.55 13.14
C GLU A 174 -0.64 -21.56 12.80
N PRO A 175 0.46 -22.01 12.18
CA PRO A 175 1.54 -21.11 11.80
C PRO A 175 1.10 -20.19 10.66
N TRP A 176 1.25 -18.88 10.86
CA TRP A 176 1.01 -17.83 9.85
C TRP A 176 2.30 -17.23 9.28
N GLY A 177 3.46 -17.72 9.72
CA GLY A 177 4.78 -17.33 9.22
C GLY A 177 5.59 -16.53 10.24
N ASP A 178 6.56 -15.77 9.75
CA ASP A 178 7.44 -14.94 10.57
C ASP A 178 7.21 -13.45 10.28
N GLY A 179 7.39 -12.63 11.31
CA GLY A 179 7.38 -11.18 11.24
C GLY A 179 8.71 -10.56 11.63
N GLN A 180 9.00 -9.39 11.06
CA GLN A 180 10.13 -8.56 11.45
C GLN A 180 9.72 -7.10 11.49
N VAL A 181 9.99 -6.46 12.61
CA VAL A 181 9.90 -5.00 12.77
C VAL A 181 11.29 -4.45 13.12
N ALA A 182 11.55 -3.21 12.73
CA ALA A 182 12.86 -2.59 12.93
C ALA A 182 12.73 -1.11 13.27
N ARG A 183 13.55 -0.65 14.22
CA ARG A 183 13.74 0.77 14.51
C ARG A 183 15.23 1.03 14.62
N LEU A 184 15.77 1.79 13.68
CA LEU A 184 17.18 2.13 13.61
C LEU A 184 17.32 3.66 13.56
N SER A 185 18.32 4.18 14.26
CA SER A 185 18.66 5.60 14.23
C SER A 185 20.17 5.76 14.20
N PHE A 186 20.68 6.50 13.22
CA PHE A 186 22.10 6.78 13.07
C PHE A 186 22.30 8.14 12.41
N ALA A 187 23.13 9.00 12.99
CA ALA A 187 23.53 10.30 12.42
C ALA A 187 22.36 11.13 11.84
N ASP A 188 21.31 11.34 12.64
CA ASP A 188 20.07 12.06 12.29
C ASP A 188 19.15 11.37 11.25
N GLU A 189 19.54 10.20 10.72
CA GLU A 189 18.67 9.36 9.90
C GLU A 189 17.91 8.33 10.76
N ARG A 190 16.63 8.10 10.42
CA ARG A 190 15.74 7.14 11.11
C ARG A 190 15.09 6.21 10.10
N VAL A 191 15.21 4.90 10.35
CA VAL A 191 14.53 3.85 9.56
C VAL A 191 13.59 3.09 10.49
N GLU A 192 12.32 3.04 10.12
CA GLU A 192 11.27 2.34 10.86
C GLU A 192 10.48 1.40 9.95
N GLN A 193 10.32 0.17 10.40
CA GLN A 193 9.42 -0.83 9.84
C GLN A 193 8.55 -1.32 10.98
N HIS A 194 7.31 -0.86 11.05
CA HIS A 194 6.34 -1.28 12.08
C HIS A 194 5.31 -2.27 11.54
N ASP A 195 5.23 -2.40 10.21
CA ASP A 195 4.21 -3.18 9.54
C ASP A 195 4.71 -4.56 9.12
N VAL A 196 3.87 -5.57 9.34
CA VAL A 196 4.09 -6.95 8.89
C VAL A 196 2.86 -7.43 8.12
N SER A 197 3.09 -8.00 6.95
CA SER A 197 2.04 -8.59 6.12
C SER A 197 1.50 -9.86 6.77
N LEU A 198 0.18 -10.01 6.78
CA LEU A 198 -0.51 -11.22 7.23
C LEU A 198 -1.09 -11.98 6.03
N PRO A 199 -1.45 -13.27 6.19
CA PRO A 199 -1.94 -14.11 5.10
C PRO A 199 -3.27 -13.69 4.46
N GLY A 200 -3.95 -12.64 4.95
CA GLY A 200 -5.27 -12.23 4.46
C GLY A 200 -6.37 -13.21 4.87
N GLN A 201 -6.23 -13.83 6.05
CA GLN A 201 -7.19 -14.79 6.62
C GLN A 201 -7.82 -14.23 7.89
N SER A 202 -8.95 -14.80 8.32
CA SER A 202 -9.59 -14.41 9.58
C SER A 202 -9.10 -15.31 10.71
N ALA A 203 -8.88 -14.75 11.89
CA ALA A 203 -8.60 -15.49 13.12
C ALA A 203 -9.05 -14.67 14.32
N ARG A 204 -9.46 -15.33 15.41
CA ARG A 204 -9.86 -14.63 16.64
C ARG A 204 -8.67 -14.17 17.48
N TYR A 205 -7.57 -14.93 17.45
CA TYR A 205 -6.38 -14.65 18.25
C TYR A 205 -5.12 -14.81 17.42
N LEU A 206 -4.17 -13.91 17.64
CA LEU A 206 -2.80 -14.05 17.13
C LEU A 206 -1.83 -14.22 18.28
N ARG A 207 -0.85 -15.10 18.14
CA ARG A 207 0.26 -15.26 19.08
C ARG A 207 1.55 -14.90 18.37
N LEU A 208 2.27 -13.95 18.97
CA LEU A 208 3.58 -13.49 18.53
C LEU A 208 4.62 -14.03 19.50
N LEU A 209 5.62 -14.75 19.01
CA LEU A 209 6.70 -15.31 19.83
C LEU A 209 8.06 -14.79 19.35
N TRP A 210 8.77 -14.08 20.21
CA TRP A 210 10.07 -13.50 19.88
C TRP A 210 11.17 -14.55 19.78
N GLN A 211 12.02 -14.38 18.77
CA GLN A 211 13.09 -15.31 18.44
C GLN A 211 14.42 -14.80 18.97
N GLY A 212 15.14 -15.62 19.73
CA GLY A 212 16.51 -15.35 20.16
C GLY A 212 16.69 -14.27 21.24
N GLN A 213 15.65 -13.52 21.59
CA GLN A 213 15.66 -12.49 22.62
C GLN A 213 14.31 -12.38 23.35
N ALA A 214 14.29 -11.60 24.43
CA ALA A 214 13.03 -11.24 25.09
C ALA A 214 12.17 -10.39 24.16
N ALA A 215 10.85 -10.56 24.24
CA ALA A 215 9.92 -9.67 23.56
C ALA A 215 9.96 -8.28 24.21
N PRO A 216 9.93 -7.20 23.40
CA PRO A 216 9.86 -5.85 23.90
C PRO A 216 8.46 -5.53 24.42
N THR A 217 8.37 -4.43 25.17
CA THR A 217 7.07 -3.93 25.62
C THR A 217 6.36 -3.25 24.46
N LEU A 218 5.19 -3.77 24.07
CA LEU A 218 4.36 -3.16 23.02
C LEU A 218 3.69 -1.88 23.52
N THR A 219 3.57 -0.91 22.62
CA THR A 219 2.93 0.39 22.88
C THR A 219 1.72 0.66 21.99
N SER A 220 1.64 0.03 20.81
CA SER A 220 0.46 -0.01 19.93
C SER A 220 0.48 -1.23 19.04
#